data_AF-A0A853IYK1-F1
#
_entry.id   AF-A0A853IYK1-F1
#
_cell.length_a   1.000
_cell.length_b   1.000
_cell.length_c   1.000
_cell.angle_alpha   90.00
_cell.angle_beta   90.00
_cell.angle_gamma   90.00
#
_symmetry.space_group_name_H-M   'P 1'
#
loop_
_entity.id
_entity.type
_entity.pdbx_description
1 polymer ?
#
loop_
_entity_poly.entity_id
_entity_poly.type
_entity_poly.pdbx_seq_one_letter_code
_entity_poly.pdbx_strand_id
1 'polypeptide(L)'
;MHGSTNRPIRLERGGHAHNPFQKKITANDALDYTGLIGPVACHFWGDPNEQLSKPSELRFGSHGSKSVDLEKNLFFDHEADEGGGVIKLVQYGTGIKERGAAHQWLLQNGFIGNDRASTPAGREVMQVMKSCPAPAKSAPAPKASKAPTKIVSTYDYRNEQGELLMQVVRMEPKTFRQRRPDGERWSWSVKDVRVVPYRLPELAAAPDAVVYLVEGEKDADRLASLGLVATCNAGGAGKWRKEHSEFLRGRHVVVLPDNDDAGREHARKAVKALRGIATDVRVVELPDLPEKGDVSDWLDAGGSVAALEDMLKEAPAANAEPGEDEPEKKPSQTDLLVKFVRERFDLLHDKNGDTYASDRHTGEVRRMGARQFRDRVTAGFFAQMEIAVRDQSWREALGTLQALARFEGDPQDVYIRVAGCDGRYWIDLCHAGNSHAVELTKTGWRVVERPRCCSCVASPCSPSPCLWAAAASRPCGESPTSPSSNVCWCWPGWWTHCALTHPSPAWSWWANKAAARAPPLKPCAA
;
A
#
# COMPACT_ATOMS: atom_id res chain seq x y z
N MET A 1 -32.22 -43.35 -22.82
CA MET A 1 -32.89 -42.42 -23.77
C MET A 1 -33.13 -41.10 -23.06
N HIS A 2 -33.01 -40.00 -23.82
CA HIS A 2 -33.20 -38.58 -23.45
C HIS A 2 -32.04 -37.90 -22.73
N GLY A 3 -31.10 -37.41 -23.56
CA GLY A 3 -30.24 -36.28 -23.21
C GLY A 3 -30.97 -34.95 -23.36
N SER A 4 -30.47 -33.93 -22.68
CA SER A 4 -30.84 -32.53 -22.92
C SER A 4 -29.57 -31.72 -23.11
N THR A 5 -29.48 -31.10 -24.29
CA THR A 5 -28.35 -30.36 -24.84
C THR A 5 -28.35 -28.91 -24.38
N ASN A 6 -27.17 -28.43 -23.99
CA ASN A 6 -26.79 -27.02 -23.89
C ASN A 6 -27.15 -26.23 -25.16
N ARG A 7 -27.77 -25.06 -25.02
CA ARG A 7 -27.80 -24.02 -26.07
C ARG A 7 -27.31 -22.67 -25.50
N PRO A 8 -26.42 -21.96 -26.21
CA PRO A 8 -25.97 -20.63 -25.83
C PRO A 8 -26.96 -19.57 -26.32
N ILE A 9 -27.22 -18.54 -25.51
CA ILE A 9 -28.06 -17.40 -25.88
C ILE A 9 -27.24 -16.42 -26.71
N ARG A 10 -27.74 -16.14 -27.92
CA ARG A 10 -27.20 -15.24 -28.95
C ARG A 10 -27.56 -13.79 -28.61
N LEU A 11 -26.56 -12.91 -28.56
CA LEU A 11 -26.75 -11.45 -28.51
C LEU A 11 -27.15 -10.93 -29.89
N GLU A 12 -28.39 -10.44 -30.03
CA GLU A 12 -28.80 -9.65 -31.18
C GLU A 12 -28.46 -8.16 -30.98
N ARG A 13 -27.98 -7.54 -32.06
CA ARG A 13 -27.71 -6.09 -32.14
C ARG A 13 -29.01 -5.36 -32.45
N GLY A 14 -29.36 -4.33 -31.67
CA GLY A 14 -30.46 -3.43 -31.99
C GLY A 14 -30.33 -2.06 -31.31
N GLY A 15 -30.27 -1.01 -32.13
CA GLY A 15 -30.95 0.28 -31.91
C GLY A 15 -30.34 1.30 -30.93
N HIS A 16 -29.81 2.40 -31.48
CA HIS A 16 -29.65 3.66 -30.75
C HIS A 16 -31.02 4.23 -30.38
N ALA A 17 -31.30 4.35 -29.07
CA ALA A 17 -32.38 5.17 -28.54
C ALA A 17 -31.81 6.15 -27.50
N HIS A 18 -31.99 7.45 -27.77
CA HIS A 18 -31.68 8.54 -26.84
C HIS A 18 -32.46 8.34 -25.53
N ASN A 19 -31.76 8.30 -24.39
CA ASN A 19 -32.39 8.25 -23.07
C ASN A 19 -32.43 9.68 -22.44
N PRO A 20 -33.61 10.28 -22.19
CA PRO A 20 -33.76 11.67 -21.77
C PRO A 20 -33.73 11.86 -20.24
N PHE A 21 -32.77 11.27 -19.54
CA PHE A 21 -32.59 11.46 -18.09
C PHE A 21 -31.11 11.61 -17.70
N GLN A 22 -30.46 12.67 -18.18
CA GLN A 22 -29.23 13.16 -17.56
C GLN A 22 -29.59 14.18 -16.46
N LYS A 23 -29.91 13.70 -15.26
CA LYS A 23 -29.79 14.54 -14.06
C LYS A 23 -28.31 14.67 -13.73
N LYS A 24 -27.79 15.90 -13.71
CA LYS A 24 -26.45 16.22 -13.20
C LYS A 24 -26.37 15.82 -11.73
N ILE A 25 -25.61 14.76 -11.44
CA ILE A 25 -25.24 14.39 -10.07
C ILE A 25 -24.30 15.49 -9.57
N THR A 26 -24.65 16.13 -8.45
CA THR A 26 -23.82 17.17 -7.81
C THR A 26 -22.95 16.55 -6.73
N ALA A 27 -21.81 17.18 -6.43
CA ALA A 27 -20.71 16.67 -5.62
C ALA A 27 -21.01 16.44 -4.11
N ASN A 28 -22.29 16.44 -3.69
CA ASN A 28 -22.69 16.29 -2.29
C ASN A 28 -23.48 15.01 -1.97
N ASP A 29 -23.74 14.13 -2.94
CA ASP A 29 -24.15 12.75 -2.65
C ASP A 29 -22.88 11.93 -2.43
N ALA A 30 -22.38 11.90 -1.19
CA ALA A 30 -21.37 10.91 -0.81
C ALA A 30 -21.95 9.54 -1.16
N LEU A 31 -21.33 8.83 -2.13
CA LEU A 31 -21.79 7.55 -2.64
C LEU A 31 -21.77 6.52 -1.50
N ASP A 32 -22.86 6.44 -0.76
CA ASP A 32 -22.99 5.57 0.40
C ASP A 32 -23.26 4.14 -0.07
N TYR A 33 -22.25 3.29 0.06
CA TYR A 33 -22.33 1.86 -0.23
C TYR A 33 -22.52 1.03 1.05
N THR A 34 -22.81 1.67 2.19
CA THR A 34 -22.94 1.01 3.48
C THR A 34 -24.06 -0.03 3.43
N GLY A 35 -23.74 -1.25 3.88
CA GLY A 35 -24.69 -2.35 3.94
C GLY A 35 -25.04 -3.01 2.61
N LEU A 36 -24.41 -2.61 1.49
CA LEU A 36 -24.68 -3.22 0.18
C LEU A 36 -23.82 -4.46 -0.11
N ILE A 37 -22.70 -4.69 0.60
CA ILE A 37 -21.80 -5.81 0.29
C ILE A 37 -22.49 -7.17 0.43
N GLY A 38 -23.32 -7.35 1.46
CA GLY A 38 -24.04 -8.60 1.71
C GLY A 38 -25.04 -8.91 0.58
N PRO A 39 -26.00 -8.00 0.30
CA PRO A 39 -26.94 -8.18 -0.80
C PRO A 39 -26.29 -8.39 -2.17
N VAL A 40 -25.22 -7.64 -2.47
CA VAL A 40 -24.51 -7.79 -3.75
C VAL A 40 -23.79 -9.14 -3.82
N ALA A 41 -23.21 -9.62 -2.71
CA ALA A 41 -22.59 -10.93 -2.66
C ALA A 41 -23.61 -12.07 -2.84
N CYS A 42 -24.77 -11.99 -2.18
CA CYS A 42 -25.82 -12.99 -2.38
C CYS A 42 -26.32 -13.02 -3.83
N HIS A 43 -26.37 -11.88 -4.50
CA HIS A 43 -26.76 -11.81 -5.90
C HIS A 43 -25.77 -12.57 -6.80
N PHE A 44 -24.47 -12.52 -6.52
CA PHE A 44 -23.46 -13.23 -7.31
C PHE A 44 -23.26 -14.69 -6.88
N TRP A 45 -23.37 -14.99 -5.59
CA TRP A 45 -22.94 -16.28 -5.02
C TRP A 45 -24.08 -17.11 -4.43
N GLY A 46 -25.32 -16.63 -4.51
CA GLY A 46 -26.49 -17.28 -3.93
C GLY A 46 -26.55 -17.12 -2.42
N ASP A 47 -27.26 -18.03 -1.75
CA ASP A 47 -27.45 -17.95 -0.31
C ASP A 47 -26.14 -18.25 0.46
N PRO A 48 -25.86 -17.52 1.56
CA PRO A 48 -24.71 -17.81 2.40
C PRO A 48 -24.84 -19.20 3.04
N ASN A 49 -23.71 -19.85 3.25
CA ASN A 49 -23.62 -21.10 3.98
C ASN A 49 -23.90 -20.84 5.47
N GLU A 50 -25.11 -21.18 5.93
CA GLU A 50 -25.57 -20.90 7.29
C GLU A 50 -24.68 -21.52 8.37
N GLN A 51 -24.11 -22.70 8.12
CA GLN A 51 -23.27 -23.41 9.10
C GLN A 51 -21.90 -22.75 9.30
N LEU A 52 -21.37 -22.13 8.24
CA LEU A 52 -20.05 -21.48 8.25
C LEU A 52 -20.12 -19.97 8.48
N SER A 53 -21.30 -19.38 8.28
CA SER A 53 -21.53 -17.94 8.45
C SER A 53 -21.70 -17.55 9.91
N LYS A 54 -21.28 -16.33 10.24
CA LYS A 54 -21.47 -15.68 11.55
C LYS A 54 -22.27 -14.39 11.36
N PRO A 55 -22.87 -13.81 12.42
CA PRO A 55 -23.65 -12.58 12.31
C PRO A 55 -22.91 -11.39 11.68
N SER A 56 -21.59 -11.32 11.82
CA SER A 56 -20.74 -10.26 11.26
C SER A 56 -20.02 -10.65 9.97
N GLU A 57 -20.04 -11.93 9.58
CA GLU A 57 -19.24 -12.47 8.48
C GLU A 57 -19.99 -13.60 7.75
N LEU A 58 -20.41 -13.34 6.52
CA LEU A 58 -21.09 -14.33 5.67
C LEU A 58 -20.06 -15.16 4.90
N ARG A 59 -20.27 -16.47 4.84
CA ARG A 59 -19.45 -17.42 4.09
C ARG A 59 -20.27 -18.01 2.95
N PHE A 60 -19.70 -18.14 1.76
CA PHE A 60 -20.39 -18.62 0.57
C PHE A 60 -19.68 -19.84 -0.04
N GLY A 61 -20.46 -20.69 -0.70
CA GLY A 61 -20.02 -21.98 -1.25
C GLY A 61 -19.99 -23.11 -0.21
N SER A 62 -19.80 -24.35 -0.69
CA SER A 62 -19.86 -25.55 0.16
C SER A 62 -18.80 -25.59 1.26
N HIS A 63 -17.63 -24.99 1.00
CA HIS A 63 -16.50 -24.95 1.94
C HIS A 63 -16.20 -23.54 2.48
N GLY A 64 -17.05 -22.54 2.19
CA GLY A 64 -16.86 -21.18 2.69
C GLY A 64 -15.65 -20.44 2.11
N SER A 65 -15.26 -20.76 0.87
CA SER A 65 -14.09 -20.17 0.21
C SER A 65 -14.26 -18.68 -0.13
N LYS A 66 -15.48 -18.16 -0.11
CA LYS A 66 -15.76 -16.72 -0.25
C LYS A 66 -16.37 -16.19 1.04
N SER A 67 -15.95 -15.00 1.43
CA SER A 67 -16.32 -14.37 2.70
C SER A 67 -16.72 -12.92 2.50
N VAL A 68 -17.64 -12.45 3.34
CA VAL A 68 -18.11 -11.06 3.36
C VAL A 68 -18.20 -10.60 4.81
N ASP A 69 -17.38 -9.62 5.17
CA ASP A 69 -17.44 -8.94 6.46
C ASP A 69 -18.45 -7.79 6.37
N LEU A 70 -19.58 -7.94 7.04
CA LEU A 70 -20.70 -6.99 7.00
C LEU A 70 -20.39 -5.70 7.77
N GLU A 71 -19.49 -5.75 8.74
CA GLU A 71 -19.07 -4.58 9.53
C GLU A 71 -18.04 -3.75 8.78
N LYS A 72 -17.05 -4.42 8.16
CA LYS A 72 -16.00 -3.75 7.38
C LYS A 72 -16.44 -3.41 5.95
N ASN A 73 -17.58 -3.94 5.50
CA ASN A 73 -18.12 -3.75 4.15
C ASN A 73 -17.17 -4.28 3.05
N LEU A 74 -16.50 -5.41 3.32
CA LEU A 74 -15.48 -6.01 2.47
C LEU A 74 -15.83 -7.46 2.12
N PHE A 75 -15.48 -7.90 0.91
CA PHE A 75 -15.45 -9.31 0.54
C PHE A 75 -14.02 -9.81 0.34
N PHE A 76 -13.87 -11.13 0.45
CA PHE A 76 -12.64 -11.83 0.07
C PHE A 76 -12.95 -13.22 -0.48
N ASP A 77 -12.36 -13.55 -1.63
CA ASP A 77 -12.38 -14.87 -2.26
C ASP A 77 -11.01 -15.54 -2.07
N HIS A 78 -10.96 -16.57 -1.22
CA HIS A 78 -9.73 -17.27 -0.87
C HIS A 78 -9.18 -18.13 -2.00
N GLU A 79 -10.00 -18.50 -2.98
CA GLU A 79 -9.54 -19.29 -4.16
C GLU A 79 -8.86 -18.40 -5.20
N ALA A 80 -9.36 -17.17 -5.36
CA ALA A 80 -8.85 -16.21 -6.34
C ALA A 80 -7.83 -15.22 -5.75
N ASP A 81 -7.61 -15.26 -4.43
CA ASP A 81 -6.83 -14.28 -3.67
C ASP A 81 -7.23 -12.83 -3.98
N GLU A 82 -8.54 -12.59 -4.10
CA GLU A 82 -9.12 -11.30 -4.51
C GLU A 82 -10.14 -10.80 -3.49
N GLY A 83 -10.08 -9.51 -3.17
CA GLY A 83 -11.01 -8.88 -2.23
C GLY A 83 -11.11 -7.37 -2.39
N GLY A 84 -12.12 -6.79 -1.75
CA GLY A 84 -12.35 -5.34 -1.78
C GLY A 84 -13.76 -4.95 -1.31
N GLY A 85 -14.14 -3.71 -1.57
CA GLY A 85 -15.49 -3.20 -1.25
C GLY A 85 -16.53 -3.48 -2.33
N VAL A 86 -17.74 -2.92 -2.16
CA VAL A 86 -18.91 -3.18 -3.03
C VAL A 86 -18.65 -2.99 -4.52
N ILE A 87 -17.96 -1.90 -4.92
CA ILE A 87 -17.61 -1.68 -6.32
C ILE A 87 -16.69 -2.79 -6.85
N LYS A 88 -15.69 -3.19 -6.06
CA LYS A 88 -14.75 -4.24 -6.46
C LYS A 88 -15.47 -5.58 -6.60
N LEU A 89 -16.47 -5.86 -5.76
CA LEU A 89 -17.32 -7.06 -5.88
C LEU A 89 -18.14 -7.06 -7.17
N VAL A 90 -18.74 -5.91 -7.53
CA VAL A 90 -19.46 -5.77 -8.81
C VAL A 90 -18.51 -5.96 -9.99
N GLN A 91 -17.33 -5.33 -9.95
CA GLN A 91 -16.32 -5.51 -10.99
C GLN A 91 -15.90 -6.98 -11.12
N TYR A 92 -15.72 -7.66 -9.99
CA TYR A 92 -15.39 -9.09 -9.93
C TYR A 92 -16.50 -9.97 -10.52
N GLY A 93 -17.76 -9.78 -10.10
CA GLY A 93 -18.89 -10.60 -10.53
C GLY A 93 -19.39 -10.33 -11.96
N THR A 94 -19.12 -9.14 -12.52
CA THR A 94 -19.62 -8.74 -13.86
C THR A 94 -18.51 -8.62 -14.92
N GLY A 95 -17.24 -8.52 -14.52
CA GLY A 95 -16.13 -8.21 -15.41
C GLY A 95 -16.01 -6.74 -15.83
N ILE A 96 -16.87 -5.85 -15.32
CA ILE A 96 -16.80 -4.40 -15.57
C ILE A 96 -15.51 -3.85 -14.96
N LYS A 97 -14.71 -3.12 -15.75
CA LYS A 97 -13.43 -2.55 -15.27
C LYS A 97 -13.57 -1.13 -14.72
N GLU A 98 -14.48 -0.34 -15.27
CA GLU A 98 -14.65 1.07 -14.91
C GLU A 98 -15.52 1.25 -13.66
N ARG A 99 -15.04 2.03 -12.70
CA ARG A 99 -15.76 2.31 -11.43
C ARG A 99 -17.14 2.95 -11.66
N GLY A 100 -17.22 3.89 -12.59
CA GLY A 100 -18.49 4.57 -12.93
C GLY A 100 -19.52 3.62 -13.52
N ALA A 101 -19.07 2.69 -14.38
CA ALA A 101 -19.92 1.66 -14.96
C ALA A 101 -20.40 0.64 -13.91
N ALA A 102 -19.54 0.26 -12.96
CA ALA A 102 -19.93 -0.60 -11.84
C ALA A 102 -20.93 0.09 -10.89
N HIS A 103 -20.79 1.40 -10.64
CA HIS A 103 -21.80 2.18 -9.94
C HIS A 103 -23.13 2.19 -10.72
N GLN A 104 -23.08 2.40 -12.03
CA GLN A 104 -24.29 2.42 -12.86
C GLN A 104 -24.98 1.07 -12.93
N TRP A 105 -24.21 -0.03 -12.86
CA TRP A 105 -24.76 -1.37 -12.71
C TRP A 105 -25.55 -1.52 -11.41
N LEU A 106 -25.06 -0.98 -10.27
CA LEU A 106 -25.80 -0.99 -9.00
C LEU A 106 -27.13 -0.21 -9.08
N LEU A 107 -27.16 0.90 -9.82
CA LEU A 107 -28.40 1.65 -10.08
C LEU A 107 -29.37 0.85 -10.95
N GLN A 108 -28.89 0.28 -12.05
CA GLN A 108 -29.70 -0.48 -13.01
C GLN A 108 -30.30 -1.76 -12.40
N ASN A 109 -29.55 -2.40 -11.51
CA ASN A 109 -30.01 -3.59 -10.79
C ASN A 109 -30.78 -3.23 -9.51
N GLY A 110 -31.01 -1.95 -9.22
CA GLY A 110 -31.86 -1.53 -8.10
C GLY A 110 -31.23 -1.62 -6.71
N PHE A 111 -29.91 -1.86 -6.60
CA PHE A 111 -29.19 -1.80 -5.32
C PHE A 111 -29.09 -0.36 -4.79
N ILE A 112 -29.09 0.65 -5.66
CA ILE A 112 -29.03 2.07 -5.31
C ILE A 112 -30.19 2.80 -5.99
N GLY A 113 -30.84 3.73 -5.29
CA GLY A 113 -31.96 4.54 -5.80
C GLY A 113 -33.30 4.28 -5.10
N ASN A 114 -34.22 5.25 -5.23
CA ASN A 114 -35.46 5.30 -4.44
C ASN A 114 -36.64 4.51 -5.05
N ASP A 115 -36.49 3.92 -6.23
CA ASP A 115 -37.58 3.35 -7.03
C ASP A 115 -37.50 1.81 -7.17
N ARG A 116 -37.04 1.13 -6.11
CA ARG A 116 -36.79 -0.34 -6.12
C ARG A 116 -38.06 -1.18 -6.40
N ALA A 117 -39.25 -0.65 -6.15
CA ALA A 117 -40.53 -1.37 -6.31
C ALA A 117 -41.09 -1.35 -7.73
N SER A 118 -40.64 -0.42 -8.58
CA SER A 118 -41.21 -0.15 -9.90
C SER A 118 -40.54 -0.91 -11.04
N THR A 119 -39.42 -1.60 -10.80
CA THR A 119 -38.71 -2.40 -11.82
C THR A 119 -38.63 -3.90 -11.47
N PRO A 120 -38.67 -4.82 -12.46
CA PRO A 120 -38.50 -6.26 -12.21
C PRO A 120 -37.16 -6.59 -11.51
N ALA A 121 -36.06 -5.97 -11.94
CA ALA A 121 -34.75 -6.14 -11.31
C ALA A 121 -34.72 -5.63 -9.86
N GLY A 122 -35.38 -4.50 -9.58
CA GLY A 122 -35.51 -3.97 -8.22
C GLY A 122 -36.36 -4.86 -7.30
N ARG A 123 -37.35 -5.60 -7.83
CA ARG A 123 -38.15 -6.56 -7.05
C ARG A 123 -37.35 -7.82 -6.69
N GLU A 124 -36.54 -8.33 -7.61
CA GLU A 124 -35.63 -9.45 -7.36
C GLU A 124 -34.55 -9.07 -6.34
N VAL A 125 -33.95 -7.88 -6.48
CA VAL A 125 -33.01 -7.35 -5.50
C VAL A 125 -33.69 -7.05 -4.16
N MET A 126 -34.96 -6.64 -4.12
CA MET A 126 -35.69 -6.57 -2.84
C MET A 126 -35.90 -7.93 -2.19
N GLN A 127 -36.06 -9.01 -2.97
CA GLN A 127 -36.14 -10.37 -2.44
C GLN A 127 -34.78 -10.81 -1.89
N VAL A 128 -33.69 -10.55 -2.60
CA VAL A 128 -32.32 -10.81 -2.15
C VAL A 128 -31.96 -9.97 -0.92
N MET A 129 -32.29 -8.67 -0.89
CA MET A 129 -32.09 -7.81 0.28
C MET A 129 -32.92 -8.23 1.50
N LYS A 130 -34.05 -8.92 1.28
CA LYS A 130 -34.88 -9.49 2.35
C LYS A 130 -34.37 -10.85 2.83
N SER A 131 -33.76 -11.65 1.95
CA SER A 131 -33.22 -12.98 2.29
C SER A 131 -31.79 -12.92 2.82
N CYS A 132 -30.99 -11.92 2.42
CA CYS A 132 -29.63 -11.76 2.93
C CYS A 132 -29.64 -11.25 4.37
N PRO A 133 -28.78 -11.83 5.24
CA PRO A 133 -28.61 -11.32 6.58
C PRO A 133 -28.13 -9.86 6.55
N ALA A 134 -28.96 -8.94 7.05
CA ALA A 134 -28.57 -7.54 7.23
C ALA A 134 -27.66 -7.39 8.45
N PRO A 135 -26.76 -6.39 8.50
CA PRO A 135 -26.03 -6.07 9.72
C PRO A 135 -27.04 -5.78 10.82
N ALA A 136 -27.02 -6.57 11.89
CA ALA A 136 -27.92 -6.39 13.02
C ALA A 136 -27.72 -4.99 13.60
N LYS A 137 -28.73 -4.11 13.49
CA LYS A 137 -28.78 -2.90 14.30
C LYS A 137 -28.77 -3.35 15.75
N SER A 138 -27.79 -2.87 16.50
CA SER A 138 -27.46 -3.26 17.87
C SER A 138 -28.69 -3.49 18.76
N ALA A 139 -29.09 -4.75 18.86
CA ALA A 139 -29.51 -5.38 20.09
C ALA A 139 -28.65 -6.65 20.19
N PRO A 140 -28.02 -6.93 21.33
CA PRO A 140 -27.15 -8.09 21.46
C PRO A 140 -28.00 -9.33 21.17
N ALA A 141 -27.69 -10.05 20.09
CA ALA A 141 -28.22 -11.39 19.88
C ALA A 141 -27.97 -12.20 21.18
N PRO A 142 -28.93 -13.01 21.64
CA PRO A 142 -28.68 -13.88 22.78
C PRO A 142 -27.49 -14.76 22.37
N LYS A 143 -26.36 -14.54 23.04
CA LYS A 143 -25.16 -15.34 22.85
C LYS A 143 -25.63 -16.79 22.99
N ALA A 144 -25.40 -17.62 21.99
CA ALA A 144 -25.28 -19.07 22.22
C ALA A 144 -24.45 -19.17 23.50
N SER A 145 -25.01 -19.77 24.56
CA SER A 145 -24.44 -19.66 25.90
C SER A 145 -23.03 -20.25 25.86
N LYS A 146 -22.03 -19.39 25.61
CA LYS A 146 -20.64 -19.69 25.86
C LYS A 146 -20.62 -20.15 27.30
N ALA A 147 -20.06 -21.33 27.54
CA ALA A 147 -19.78 -21.77 28.90
C ALA A 147 -19.26 -20.56 29.69
N PRO A 148 -19.78 -20.30 30.90
CA PRO A 148 -19.49 -19.07 31.62
C PRO A 148 -17.98 -18.86 31.67
N THR A 149 -17.50 -17.77 31.03
CA THR A 149 -16.07 -17.45 31.02
C THR A 149 -15.65 -17.16 32.44
N LYS A 150 -14.95 -18.12 33.05
CA LYS A 150 -14.50 -18.05 34.42
C LYS A 150 -13.15 -17.35 34.44
N ILE A 151 -12.99 -16.37 35.31
CA ILE A 151 -11.68 -15.82 35.63
C ILE A 151 -10.94 -16.90 36.42
N VAL A 152 -9.81 -17.36 35.89
CA VAL A 152 -8.96 -18.38 36.51
C VAL A 152 -7.84 -17.73 37.31
N SER A 153 -7.32 -16.60 36.85
CA SER A 153 -6.25 -15.86 37.52
C SER A 153 -6.37 -14.36 37.25
N THR A 154 -5.90 -13.55 38.20
CA THR A 154 -5.87 -12.09 38.11
C THR A 154 -4.50 -11.59 38.54
N TYR A 155 -3.91 -10.71 37.74
CA TYR A 155 -2.60 -10.12 37.98
C TYR A 155 -2.76 -8.61 38.14
N ASP A 156 -2.39 -8.09 39.31
CA ASP A 156 -2.55 -6.69 39.69
C ASP A 156 -1.36 -5.85 39.25
N TYR A 157 -1.60 -4.84 38.42
CA TYR A 157 -0.61 -3.83 38.09
C TYR A 157 -0.82 -2.63 38.99
N ARG A 158 0.15 -2.38 39.87
CA ARG A 158 0.11 -1.34 40.89
C ARG A 158 1.16 -0.28 40.63
N ASN A 159 0.93 0.95 41.10
CA ASN A 159 1.96 1.97 41.14
C ASN A 159 2.95 1.73 42.30
N GLU A 160 3.95 2.59 42.44
CA GLU A 160 5.00 2.53 43.46
C GLU A 160 4.45 2.59 44.90
N GLN A 161 3.27 3.17 45.10
CA GLN A 161 2.58 3.27 46.38
C GLN A 161 1.66 2.06 46.65
N GLY A 162 1.58 1.12 45.72
CA GLY A 162 0.73 -0.07 45.82
C GLY A 162 -0.73 0.14 45.38
N GLU A 163 -1.08 1.30 44.82
CA GLU A 163 -2.41 1.59 44.30
C GLU A 163 -2.66 0.83 42.99
N LEU A 164 -3.84 0.22 42.87
CA LEU A 164 -4.20 -0.59 41.71
C LEU A 164 -4.51 0.29 40.49
N LEU A 165 -3.73 0.13 39.43
CA LEU A 165 -3.92 0.85 38.16
C LEU A 165 -4.77 0.03 37.17
N MET A 166 -4.46 -1.26 37.03
CA MET A 166 -5.19 -2.19 36.18
C MET A 166 -4.95 -3.63 36.61
N GLN A 167 -5.71 -4.55 36.01
CA GLN A 167 -5.56 -5.97 36.13
C GLN A 167 -5.48 -6.62 34.76
N VAL A 168 -4.60 -7.61 34.64
CA VAL A 168 -4.67 -8.60 33.57
C VAL A 168 -5.40 -9.82 34.13
N VAL A 169 -6.43 -10.30 33.44
CA VAL A 169 -7.22 -11.45 33.86
C VAL A 169 -7.08 -12.57 32.85
N ARG A 170 -6.77 -13.77 33.34
CA ARG A 170 -6.77 -15.01 32.57
C ARG A 170 -8.15 -15.66 32.68
N MET A 171 -8.78 -15.94 31.54
CA MET A 171 -10.08 -16.58 31.45
C MET A 171 -9.97 -18.01 30.90
N GLU A 172 -10.98 -18.83 31.18
CA GLU A 172 -11.21 -20.13 30.54
C GLU A 172 -12.41 -20.04 29.57
N PRO A 173 -12.27 -20.45 28.28
CA PRO A 173 -11.07 -20.90 27.58
C PRO A 173 -9.92 -19.88 27.55
N LYS A 174 -8.66 -20.36 27.54
CA LYS A 174 -7.41 -19.57 27.66
C LYS A 174 -7.44 -18.30 26.82
N THR A 175 -7.81 -17.20 27.45
CA THR A 175 -7.79 -15.85 26.88
C THR A 175 -7.38 -14.86 27.95
N PHE A 176 -6.69 -13.80 27.55
CA PHE A 176 -6.28 -12.74 28.46
C PHE A 176 -7.09 -11.47 28.16
N ARG A 177 -7.55 -10.80 29.21
CA ARG A 177 -8.22 -9.50 29.12
C ARG A 177 -7.64 -8.54 30.12
N GLN A 178 -7.82 -7.25 29.87
CA GLN A 178 -7.34 -6.20 30.76
C GLN A 178 -8.52 -5.39 31.27
N ARG A 179 -8.47 -4.98 32.53
CA ARG A 179 -9.49 -4.13 33.14
C ARG A 179 -8.86 -3.17 34.12
N ARG A 180 -9.53 -2.07 34.44
CA ARG A 180 -9.11 -1.13 35.48
C ARG A 180 -10.25 -0.82 36.45
N PRO A 181 -9.95 -0.37 37.68
CA PRO A 181 -10.96 0.16 38.58
C PRO A 181 -11.69 1.35 37.93
N ASP A 182 -13.02 1.38 38.12
CA ASP A 182 -13.91 2.48 37.72
C ASP A 182 -14.94 2.68 38.83
N GLY A 183 -14.51 3.35 39.91
CA GLY A 183 -15.22 3.39 41.18
C GLY A 183 -15.34 1.99 41.79
N GLU A 184 -16.56 1.58 42.14
CA GLU A 184 -16.86 0.23 42.64
C GLU A 184 -16.97 -0.83 41.53
N ARG A 185 -16.83 -0.44 40.25
CA ARG A 185 -16.96 -1.31 39.08
C ARG A 185 -15.63 -1.49 38.36
N TRP A 186 -15.65 -2.35 37.34
CA TRP A 186 -14.51 -2.58 36.44
C TRP A 186 -14.80 -2.04 35.05
N SER A 187 -13.84 -1.32 34.48
CA SER A 187 -13.83 -0.99 33.05
C SER A 187 -12.90 -1.93 32.30
N TRP A 188 -13.39 -2.57 31.23
CA TRP A 188 -12.60 -3.47 30.36
C TRP A 188 -11.74 -2.72 29.32
N SER A 189 -11.59 -1.42 29.49
CA SER A 189 -10.72 -0.55 28.70
C SER A 189 -9.60 -0.02 29.59
N VAL A 190 -8.36 -0.17 29.14
CA VAL A 190 -7.17 0.39 29.80
C VAL A 190 -6.67 1.66 29.11
N LYS A 191 -7.53 2.31 28.31
CA LYS A 191 -7.18 3.58 27.67
C LYS A 191 -6.81 4.61 28.73
N ASP A 192 -5.69 5.30 28.57
CA ASP A 192 -5.17 6.32 29.50
C ASP A 192 -4.70 5.76 30.87
N VAL A 193 -4.54 4.44 31.01
CA VAL A 193 -3.85 3.85 32.16
C VAL A 193 -2.34 4.03 31.99
N ARG A 194 -1.67 4.48 33.05
CA ARG A 194 -0.20 4.59 33.08
C ARG A 194 0.43 3.22 32.82
N VAL A 195 1.40 3.20 31.91
CA VAL A 195 2.17 2.00 31.58
C VAL A 195 3.20 1.75 32.67
N VAL A 196 3.09 0.60 33.35
CA VAL A 196 4.01 0.18 34.42
C VAL A 196 4.38 -1.30 34.25
N PRO A 197 5.58 -1.72 34.70
CA PRO A 197 5.91 -3.14 34.80
C PRO A 197 5.02 -3.86 35.84
N TYR A 198 4.84 -5.17 35.65
CA TYR A 198 4.19 -6.01 36.66
C TYR A 198 5.06 -6.08 37.92
N ARG A 199 4.45 -6.18 39.11
CA ARG A 199 5.18 -6.22 40.41
C ARG A 199 6.07 -4.99 40.68
N LEU A 200 5.65 -3.82 40.20
CA LEU A 200 6.37 -2.55 40.40
C LEU A 200 6.65 -2.21 41.89
N PRO A 201 5.73 -2.40 42.86
CA PRO A 201 6.05 -2.18 44.27
C PRO A 201 7.23 -3.03 44.76
N GLU A 202 7.27 -4.31 44.40
CA GLU A 202 8.33 -5.24 44.78
C GLU A 202 9.66 -4.89 44.10
N LEU A 203 9.59 -4.48 42.83
CA LEU A 203 10.73 -3.94 42.10
C LEU A 203 11.30 -2.70 42.82
N ALA A 204 10.44 -1.78 43.26
CA ALA A 204 10.85 -0.57 43.98
C ALA A 204 11.44 -0.88 45.37
N ALA A 205 10.91 -1.88 46.07
CA ALA A 205 11.38 -2.29 47.38
C ALA A 205 12.78 -2.95 47.38
N ALA A 206 13.23 -3.47 46.24
CA ALA A 206 14.51 -4.13 46.06
C ALA A 206 15.36 -3.41 44.99
N PRO A 207 15.93 -2.22 45.30
CA PRO A 207 16.63 -1.39 44.32
C PRO A 207 17.89 -2.01 43.73
N ASP A 208 18.63 -2.77 44.55
CA ASP A 208 19.93 -3.35 44.18
C ASP A 208 19.83 -4.79 43.68
N ALA A 209 18.63 -5.37 43.69
CA ALA A 209 18.43 -6.76 43.26
C ALA A 209 18.54 -6.91 41.74
N VAL A 210 19.04 -8.06 41.30
CA VAL A 210 18.97 -8.49 39.90
C VAL A 210 17.51 -8.70 39.51
N VAL A 211 17.11 -8.12 38.39
CA VAL A 211 15.73 -8.14 37.91
C VAL A 211 15.59 -9.16 36.79
N TYR A 212 14.76 -10.17 36.99
CA TYR A 212 14.41 -11.16 35.97
C TYR A 212 13.21 -10.67 35.14
N LEU A 213 13.43 -10.44 33.86
CA LEU A 213 12.43 -10.03 32.89
C LEU A 213 11.96 -11.26 32.09
N VAL A 214 10.70 -11.63 32.29
CA VAL A 214 10.01 -12.74 31.64
C VAL A 214 8.84 -12.24 30.79
N GLU A 215 8.26 -13.11 29.96
CA GLU A 215 7.20 -12.71 29.03
C GLU A 215 5.82 -12.55 29.68
N GLY A 216 5.52 -13.38 30.70
CA GLY A 216 4.19 -13.49 31.28
C GLY A 216 4.14 -13.33 32.81
N GLU A 217 2.97 -12.93 33.31
CA GLU A 217 2.77 -12.69 34.74
C GLU A 217 2.90 -13.98 35.57
N LYS A 218 2.50 -15.14 35.01
CA LYS A 218 2.64 -16.47 35.63
C LYS A 218 4.11 -16.75 35.98
N ASP A 219 5.01 -16.53 35.03
CA ASP A 219 6.43 -16.80 35.18
C ASP A 219 7.09 -15.82 36.14
N ALA A 220 6.63 -14.56 36.13
CA ALA A 220 7.10 -13.55 37.07
C ALA A 220 6.71 -13.94 38.50
N ASP A 221 5.48 -14.40 38.71
CA ASP A 221 5.03 -14.88 40.02
C ASP A 221 5.75 -16.19 40.42
N ARG A 222 6.06 -17.07 39.46
CA ARG A 222 6.81 -18.30 39.70
C ARG A 222 8.22 -18.00 40.21
N LEU A 223 8.96 -17.09 39.57
CA LEU A 223 10.28 -16.67 40.03
C LEU A 223 10.21 -15.92 41.36
N ALA A 224 9.20 -15.06 41.54
CA ALA A 224 8.98 -14.35 42.80
C ALA A 224 8.71 -15.31 43.97
N SER A 225 8.02 -16.43 43.73
CA SER A 225 7.81 -17.46 44.75
C SER A 225 9.10 -18.12 45.25
N LEU A 226 10.18 -18.01 44.46
CA LEU A 226 11.52 -18.49 44.81
C LEU A 226 12.41 -17.39 45.43
N GLY A 227 11.86 -16.21 45.71
CA GLY A 227 12.58 -15.08 46.30
C GLY A 227 13.31 -14.18 45.30
N LEU A 228 13.12 -14.40 43.99
CA LEU A 228 13.74 -13.58 42.95
C LEU A 228 12.89 -12.35 42.62
N VAL A 229 13.54 -11.24 42.25
CA VAL A 229 12.82 -10.04 41.78
C VAL A 229 12.53 -10.20 40.29
N ALA A 230 11.27 -10.46 39.94
CA ALA A 230 10.86 -10.69 38.57
C ALA A 230 9.72 -9.76 38.13
N THR A 231 9.70 -9.43 36.84
CA THR A 231 8.69 -8.56 36.21
C THR A 231 8.41 -8.98 34.77
N CYS A 232 7.29 -8.52 34.23
CA CYS A 232 6.92 -8.61 32.82
C CYS A 232 6.10 -7.36 32.40
N ASN A 233 5.59 -7.34 31.17
CA ASN A 233 4.63 -6.34 30.70
C ASN A 233 3.24 -6.93 30.49
N ALA A 234 2.22 -6.07 30.52
CA ALA A 234 0.87 -6.48 30.17
C ALA A 234 0.78 -6.86 28.69
N GLY A 235 0.12 -7.99 28.39
CA GLY A 235 -0.16 -8.42 27.01
C GLY A 235 0.95 -9.23 26.32
N GLY A 236 1.96 -9.68 27.06
CA GLY A 236 2.95 -10.67 26.60
C GLY A 236 3.95 -10.17 25.55
N ALA A 237 4.48 -11.12 24.78
CA ALA A 237 5.51 -10.93 23.75
C ALA A 237 5.30 -9.69 22.88
N GLY A 238 6.38 -8.95 22.62
CA GLY A 238 6.38 -7.75 21.79
C GLY A 238 5.64 -6.51 22.33
N LYS A 239 5.16 -6.50 23.58
CA LYS A 239 4.54 -5.30 24.21
C LYS A 239 5.42 -4.58 25.23
N TRP A 240 6.67 -5.01 25.44
CA TRP A 240 7.68 -4.25 26.19
C TRP A 240 8.01 -2.94 25.46
N ARG A 241 8.07 -1.84 26.21
CA ARG A 241 8.28 -0.48 25.66
C ARG A 241 9.30 0.30 26.48
N LYS A 242 9.76 1.43 25.96
CA LYS A 242 10.72 2.32 26.63
C LYS A 242 10.22 2.76 28.01
N GLU A 243 8.92 3.05 28.14
CA GLU A 243 8.29 3.47 29.40
C GLU A 243 8.43 2.41 30.51
N HIS A 244 8.42 1.11 30.16
CA HIS A 244 8.69 0.04 31.13
C HIS A 244 10.18 0.02 31.51
N SER A 245 11.06 0.27 30.53
CA SER A 245 12.51 0.21 30.71
C SER A 245 13.02 1.29 31.67
N GLU A 246 12.37 2.46 31.71
CA GLU A 246 12.72 3.55 32.65
C GLU A 246 12.70 3.12 34.12
N PHE A 247 11.84 2.17 34.51
CA PHE A 247 11.81 1.63 35.87
C PHE A 247 13.00 0.73 36.21
N LEU A 248 13.76 0.30 35.20
CA LEU A 248 14.94 -0.56 35.33
C LEU A 248 16.24 0.24 35.16
N ARG A 249 16.17 1.57 35.23
CA ARG A 249 17.33 2.45 35.11
C ARG A 249 18.38 2.14 36.17
N GLY A 250 19.62 1.93 35.71
CA GLY A 250 20.76 1.61 36.56
C GLY A 250 20.77 0.19 37.14
N ARG A 251 19.85 -0.70 36.73
CA ARG A 251 19.75 -2.06 37.28
C ARG A 251 20.49 -3.11 36.46
N HIS A 252 20.72 -4.26 37.08
CA HIS A 252 21.14 -5.50 36.41
C HIS A 252 19.89 -6.29 36.02
N VAL A 253 19.71 -6.53 34.72
CA VAL A 253 18.51 -7.17 34.17
C VAL A 253 18.87 -8.48 33.48
N VAL A 254 18.10 -9.53 33.76
CA VAL A 254 18.23 -10.85 33.15
C VAL A 254 16.97 -11.13 32.36
N VAL A 255 17.09 -11.29 31.05
CA VAL A 255 15.96 -11.62 30.17
C VAL A 255 15.90 -13.13 29.97
N LEU A 256 14.76 -13.73 30.28
CA LEU A 256 14.48 -15.14 30.11
C LEU A 256 13.38 -15.31 29.03
N PRO A 257 13.74 -15.56 27.76
CA PRO A 257 12.78 -15.80 26.69
C PRO A 257 12.10 -17.16 26.80
N ASP A 258 10.87 -17.26 26.32
CA ASP A 258 10.22 -18.55 26.04
C ASP A 258 10.96 -19.27 24.89
N ASN A 259 10.92 -20.60 24.87
CA ASN A 259 11.61 -21.42 23.88
C ASN A 259 10.87 -21.47 22.52
N ASP A 260 10.66 -20.31 21.90
CA ASP A 260 10.13 -20.18 20.55
C ASP A 260 10.64 -18.90 19.83
N ASP A 261 10.24 -18.71 18.57
CA ASP A 261 10.67 -17.56 17.77
C ASP A 261 10.13 -16.23 18.31
N ALA A 262 8.92 -16.23 18.89
CA ALA A 262 8.30 -15.03 19.44
C ALA A 262 9.03 -14.57 20.70
N GLY A 263 9.47 -15.52 21.53
CA GLY A 263 10.22 -15.23 22.75
C GLY A 263 11.63 -14.75 22.50
N ARG A 264 12.35 -15.37 21.54
CA ARG A 264 13.64 -14.84 21.07
C ARG A 264 13.51 -13.41 20.54
N GLU A 265 12.45 -13.11 19.80
CA GLU A 265 12.18 -11.76 19.30
C GLU A 265 11.78 -10.78 20.43
N HIS A 266 11.03 -11.24 21.43
CA HIS A 266 10.72 -10.45 22.62
C HIS A 266 12.01 -10.09 23.38
N ALA A 267 12.90 -11.05 23.62
CA ALA A 267 14.18 -10.80 24.29
C ALA A 267 15.04 -9.78 23.54
N ARG A 268 15.16 -9.90 22.20
CA ARG A 268 15.88 -8.91 21.38
C ARG A 268 15.32 -7.49 21.56
N LYS A 269 13.99 -7.36 21.55
CA LYS A 269 13.31 -6.06 21.74
C LYS A 269 13.52 -5.51 23.15
N ALA A 270 13.44 -6.36 24.16
CA ALA A 270 13.69 -5.99 25.55
C ALA A 270 15.14 -5.50 25.75
N VAL A 271 16.13 -6.27 25.28
CA VAL A 271 17.54 -5.88 25.30
C VAL A 271 17.74 -4.52 24.62
N LYS A 272 17.18 -4.34 23.41
CA LYS A 272 17.29 -3.06 22.69
C LYS A 272 16.66 -1.90 23.46
N ALA A 273 15.51 -2.10 24.10
CA ALA A 273 14.84 -1.07 24.89
C ALA A 273 15.60 -0.72 26.19
N LEU A 274 16.36 -1.66 26.74
CA LEU A 274 17.13 -1.50 27.97
C LEU A 274 18.54 -0.93 27.75
N ARG A 275 19.04 -0.91 26.50
CA ARG A 275 20.32 -0.28 26.16
C ARG A 275 20.34 1.20 26.56
N GLY A 276 21.41 1.60 27.25
CA GLY A 276 21.57 2.96 27.79
C GLY A 276 20.65 3.29 28.97
N ILE A 277 19.87 2.32 29.47
CA ILE A 277 19.00 2.48 30.63
C ILE A 277 19.46 1.58 31.78
N ALA A 278 19.56 0.27 31.54
CA ALA A 278 20.08 -0.69 32.51
C ALA A 278 21.61 -0.72 32.51
N THR A 279 22.21 -1.00 33.67
CA THR A 279 23.66 -1.11 33.86
C THR A 279 24.21 -2.36 33.16
N ASP A 280 23.53 -3.49 33.32
CA ASP A 280 23.88 -4.77 32.71
C ASP A 280 22.59 -5.44 32.23
N VAL A 281 22.61 -6.00 31.03
CA VAL A 281 21.49 -6.79 30.51
C VAL A 281 22.07 -8.10 29.99
N ARG A 282 21.62 -9.23 30.55
CA ARG A 282 22.00 -10.56 30.09
C ARG A 282 20.78 -11.28 29.54
N VAL A 283 20.98 -12.15 28.55
CA VAL A 283 19.94 -13.05 28.05
C VAL A 283 20.37 -14.47 28.40
N VAL A 284 19.49 -15.22 29.06
CA VAL A 284 19.76 -16.61 29.41
C VAL A 284 18.70 -17.48 28.73
N GLU A 285 19.14 -18.26 27.74
CA GLU A 285 18.32 -19.29 27.11
C GLU A 285 18.39 -20.55 27.99
N LEU A 286 17.25 -20.97 28.54
CA LEU A 286 17.18 -22.11 29.44
C LEU A 286 17.32 -23.44 28.66
N PRO A 287 18.17 -24.38 29.12
CA PRO A 287 18.41 -25.63 28.42
C PRO A 287 17.22 -26.59 28.55
N ASP A 288 17.15 -27.55 27.63
CA ASP A 288 16.24 -28.71 27.68
C ASP A 288 14.74 -28.37 27.77
N LEU A 289 14.35 -27.16 27.38
CA LEU A 289 12.95 -26.77 27.26
C LEU A 289 12.28 -27.41 26.04
N PRO A 290 11.02 -27.87 26.14
CA PRO A 290 10.22 -28.21 24.97
C PRO A 290 9.96 -26.97 24.11
N GLU A 291 9.50 -27.17 22.87
CA GLU A 291 9.05 -26.06 22.02
C GLU A 291 7.94 -25.27 22.72
N LYS A 292 8.07 -23.95 22.81
CA LYS A 292 7.20 -23.03 23.57
C LYS A 292 7.21 -23.25 25.08
N GLY A 293 8.24 -23.91 25.60
CA GLY A 293 8.46 -24.02 27.04
C GLY A 293 8.84 -22.67 27.66
N ASP A 294 8.33 -22.41 28.85
CA ASP A 294 8.61 -21.22 29.64
C ASP A 294 9.51 -21.54 30.86
N VAL A 295 9.94 -20.52 31.62
CA VAL A 295 10.76 -20.74 32.82
C VAL A 295 10.05 -21.58 33.88
N SER A 296 8.71 -21.54 33.94
CA SER A 296 7.97 -22.43 34.84
C SER A 296 8.13 -23.89 34.43
N ASP A 297 8.07 -24.20 33.14
CA ASP A 297 8.30 -25.56 32.63
C ASP A 297 9.72 -26.04 32.94
N TRP A 298 10.73 -25.16 32.83
CA TRP A 298 12.11 -25.48 33.20
C TRP A 298 12.25 -25.79 34.70
N LEU A 299 11.63 -24.99 35.56
CA LEU A 299 11.61 -25.23 37.00
C LEU A 299 10.89 -26.54 37.35
N ASP A 300 9.80 -26.85 36.68
CA ASP A 300 9.04 -28.09 36.88
C ASP A 300 9.81 -29.33 36.39
N ALA A 301 10.73 -29.15 35.42
CA ALA A 301 11.67 -30.17 34.97
C ALA A 301 12.88 -30.37 35.90
N GLY A 302 12.96 -29.65 37.03
CA GLY A 302 14.03 -29.77 38.01
C GLY A 302 15.08 -28.65 37.96
N GLY A 303 14.84 -27.60 37.19
CA GLY A 303 15.63 -26.36 37.24
C GLY A 303 15.65 -25.76 38.65
N SER A 304 16.75 -25.09 39.01
CA SER A 304 16.92 -24.49 40.34
C SER A 304 17.45 -23.07 40.25
N VAL A 305 17.19 -22.26 41.28
CA VAL A 305 17.74 -20.89 41.37
C VAL A 305 19.27 -20.91 41.29
N ALA A 306 19.93 -21.86 41.96
CA ALA A 306 21.38 -22.00 41.89
C ALA A 306 21.88 -22.26 40.46
N ALA A 307 21.21 -23.13 39.71
CA ALA A 307 21.55 -23.37 38.31
C ALA A 307 21.35 -22.13 37.44
N LEU A 308 20.29 -21.34 37.70
CA LEU A 308 20.05 -20.07 37.01
C LEU A 308 21.14 -19.04 37.32
N GLU A 309 21.55 -18.92 38.59
CA GLU A 309 22.66 -18.06 39.01
C GLU A 309 24.01 -18.48 38.41
N ASP A 310 24.24 -19.77 38.23
CA ASP A 310 25.44 -20.27 37.56
C ASP A 310 25.44 -19.94 36.05
N MET A 311 24.30 -20.13 35.37
CA MET A 311 24.15 -19.69 33.97
C MET A 311 24.37 -18.19 33.81
N LEU A 312 23.98 -17.40 34.80
CA LEU A 312 24.19 -15.95 34.78
C LEU A 312 25.65 -15.55 34.84
N LYS A 313 26.49 -16.27 35.57
CA LYS A 313 27.94 -16.00 35.65
C LYS A 313 28.60 -16.15 34.27
N GLU A 314 28.16 -17.14 33.50
CA GLU A 314 28.69 -17.45 32.17
C GLU A 314 28.05 -16.60 31.04
N ALA A 315 26.85 -16.08 31.26
CA ALA A 315 26.12 -15.32 30.23
C ALA A 315 26.82 -13.97 29.91
N PRO A 316 27.14 -13.69 28.64
CA PRO A 316 27.75 -12.41 28.26
C PRO A 316 26.77 -11.25 28.41
N ALA A 317 27.30 -10.05 28.67
CA ALA A 317 26.51 -8.81 28.68
C ALA A 317 25.96 -8.52 27.26
N ALA A 318 24.65 -8.60 27.10
CA ALA A 318 23.92 -8.37 25.85
C ALA A 318 23.67 -6.87 25.56
N ASN A 319 23.85 -6.00 26.56
CA ASN A 319 23.86 -4.54 26.42
C ASN A 319 25.26 -3.94 26.20
N ALA A 320 26.33 -4.75 26.12
CA ALA A 320 27.64 -4.25 25.71
C ALA A 320 27.50 -3.53 24.36
N GLU A 321 28.09 -2.33 24.26
CA GLU A 321 28.11 -1.52 23.03
C GLU A 321 28.54 -2.42 21.87
N PRO A 322 27.62 -2.79 20.95
CA PRO A 322 28.03 -3.45 19.73
C PRO A 322 28.76 -2.38 18.93
N GLY A 323 30.07 -2.59 18.67
CA GLY A 323 30.77 -1.78 17.69
C GLY A 323 30.01 -1.85 16.37
N GLU A 324 29.50 -0.72 15.89
CA GLU A 324 28.95 -0.32 14.58
C GLU A 324 28.26 -1.35 13.64
N ASP A 325 28.00 -2.57 14.06
CA ASP A 325 27.33 -3.60 13.27
C ASP A 325 25.89 -3.73 13.78
N GLU A 326 25.06 -2.73 13.48
CA GLU A 326 23.63 -3.02 13.33
C GLU A 326 23.51 -4.16 12.31
N PRO A 327 22.67 -5.19 12.53
CA PRO A 327 22.31 -6.06 11.43
C PRO A 327 21.62 -5.17 10.41
N GLU A 328 22.31 -4.87 9.29
CA GLU A 328 21.78 -4.09 8.18
C GLU A 328 20.35 -4.53 7.96
N LYS A 329 19.38 -3.64 8.21
CA LYS A 329 17.99 -3.89 7.84
C LYS A 329 18.02 -4.31 6.38
N LYS A 330 17.66 -5.58 6.11
CA LYS A 330 17.56 -6.06 4.73
C LYS A 330 16.74 -5.03 3.97
N PRO A 331 17.29 -4.43 2.91
CA PRO A 331 16.66 -3.28 2.26
C PRO A 331 15.25 -3.69 1.83
N SER A 332 14.28 -2.83 2.13
CA SER A 332 12.90 -3.10 1.74
C SER A 332 12.79 -3.12 0.21
N GLN A 333 11.71 -3.69 -0.33
CA GLN A 333 11.47 -3.63 -1.77
C GLN A 333 11.41 -2.17 -2.26
N THR A 334 10.91 -1.25 -1.43
CA THR A 334 10.90 0.20 -1.68
C THR A 334 12.33 0.74 -1.81
N ASP A 335 13.22 0.41 -0.87
CA ASP A 335 14.63 0.87 -0.90
C ASP A 335 15.37 0.35 -2.13
N LEU A 336 15.15 -0.92 -2.48
CA LEU A 336 15.72 -1.53 -3.68
C LEU A 336 15.22 -0.85 -4.96
N LEU A 337 13.93 -0.49 -5.03
CA LEU A 337 13.36 0.24 -6.18
C LEU A 337 13.95 1.64 -6.30
N VAL A 338 14.05 2.38 -5.19
CA VAL A 338 14.64 3.72 -5.18
C VAL A 338 16.10 3.64 -5.64
N LYS A 339 16.87 2.69 -5.11
CA LYS A 339 18.25 2.44 -5.51
C LYS A 339 18.36 2.12 -7.01
N PHE A 340 17.59 1.15 -7.49
CA PHE A 340 17.57 0.77 -8.91
C PHE A 340 17.27 1.96 -9.83
N VAL A 341 16.29 2.79 -9.49
CA VAL A 341 15.94 3.96 -10.31
C VAL A 341 17.07 5.00 -10.28
N ARG A 342 17.69 5.29 -9.14
CA ARG A 342 18.79 6.27 -9.05
C ARG A 342 20.04 5.82 -9.82
N GLU A 343 20.32 4.52 -9.82
CA GLU A 343 21.44 3.95 -10.59
C GLU A 343 21.20 4.03 -12.10
N ARG A 344 19.96 3.83 -12.55
CA ARG A 344 19.62 3.77 -13.98
C ARG A 344 19.17 5.09 -14.60
N PHE A 345 18.62 6.01 -13.81
CA PHE A 345 17.99 7.23 -14.31
C PHE A 345 18.56 8.49 -13.63
N ASP A 346 18.63 9.57 -14.41
CA ASP A 346 18.76 10.92 -13.90
C ASP A 346 17.38 11.47 -13.56
N LEU A 347 17.20 11.92 -12.32
CA LEU A 347 15.94 12.48 -11.83
C LEU A 347 15.93 13.99 -12.06
N LEU A 348 14.88 14.49 -12.70
CA LEU A 348 14.77 15.87 -13.18
C LEU A 348 13.42 16.44 -12.76
N HIS A 349 13.32 17.78 -12.69
CA HIS A 349 12.04 18.46 -12.59
C HIS A 349 12.01 19.74 -13.43
N ASP A 350 10.82 20.15 -13.86
CA ASP A 350 10.63 21.41 -14.57
C ASP A 350 10.26 22.56 -13.61
N LYS A 351 10.16 23.78 -14.14
CA LYS A 351 9.75 24.97 -13.36
C LYS A 351 8.34 24.88 -12.74
N ASN A 352 7.51 23.94 -13.16
CA ASN A 352 6.17 23.70 -12.61
C ASN A 352 6.20 22.63 -11.49
N GLY A 353 7.36 22.03 -11.21
CA GLY A 353 7.51 20.94 -10.27
C GLY A 353 7.05 19.58 -10.82
N ASP A 354 6.85 19.47 -12.14
CA ASP A 354 6.63 18.20 -12.81
C ASP A 354 7.94 17.42 -12.88
N THR A 355 7.88 16.14 -12.51
CA THR A 355 9.06 15.29 -12.32
C THR A 355 9.25 14.32 -13.48
N TYR A 356 10.49 14.19 -13.92
CA TYR A 356 10.91 13.38 -15.06
C TYR A 356 12.11 12.50 -14.68
N ALA A 357 12.31 11.45 -15.45
CA ALA A 357 13.46 10.57 -15.36
C ALA A 357 14.05 10.37 -16.75
N SER A 358 15.36 10.63 -16.90
CA SER A 358 16.12 10.35 -18.12
C SER A 358 16.90 9.05 -17.95
N ASP A 359 16.69 8.08 -18.84
CA ASP A 359 17.41 6.80 -18.80
C ASP A 359 18.89 7.02 -19.21
N ARG A 360 19.84 6.73 -18.31
CA ARG A 360 21.27 6.97 -18.56
C ARG A 360 21.82 6.20 -19.77
N HIS A 361 21.20 5.09 -20.12
CA HIS A 361 21.64 4.25 -21.24
C HIS A 361 21.09 4.73 -22.58
N THR A 362 19.80 5.05 -22.64
CA THR A 362 19.12 5.41 -23.89
C THR A 362 18.92 6.92 -24.10
N GLY A 363 19.15 7.72 -23.06
CA GLY A 363 18.85 9.15 -22.99
C GLY A 363 17.35 9.48 -22.85
N GLU A 364 16.47 8.46 -22.94
CA GLU A 364 15.03 8.69 -23.08
C GLU A 364 14.48 9.39 -21.83
N VAL A 365 13.82 10.53 -22.02
CA VAL A 365 13.18 11.27 -20.91
C VAL A 365 11.70 10.91 -20.83
N ARG A 366 11.25 10.53 -19.64
CA ARG A 366 9.84 10.19 -19.36
C ARG A 366 9.35 10.87 -18.09
N ARG A 367 8.07 11.25 -18.08
CA ARG A 367 7.41 11.76 -16.86
C ARG A 367 7.23 10.62 -15.87
N MET A 368 7.63 10.83 -14.61
CA MET A 368 7.64 9.78 -13.59
C MET A 368 6.24 9.25 -13.24
N GLY A 369 5.19 10.09 -13.37
CA GLY A 369 3.80 9.67 -13.17
C GLY A 369 3.19 8.90 -14.34
N ALA A 370 3.92 8.73 -15.45
CA ALA A 370 3.38 8.07 -16.64
C ALA A 370 3.43 6.54 -16.51
N ARG A 371 2.40 5.86 -17.07
CA ARG A 371 2.35 4.39 -17.13
C ARG A 371 3.61 3.80 -17.78
N GLN A 372 4.10 4.41 -18.85
CA GLN A 372 5.28 3.93 -19.58
C GLN A 372 6.55 3.97 -18.72
N PHE A 373 6.66 4.93 -17.80
CA PHE A 373 7.77 4.96 -16.86
C PHE A 373 7.67 3.80 -15.86
N ARG A 374 6.48 3.57 -15.30
CA ARG A 374 6.21 2.40 -14.45
C ARG A 374 6.58 1.10 -15.17
N ASP A 375 6.05 0.87 -16.36
CA ASP A 375 6.26 -0.36 -17.13
C ASP A 375 7.75 -0.62 -17.40
N ARG A 376 8.54 0.44 -17.64
CA ARG A 376 9.99 0.33 -17.88
C ARG A 376 10.78 0.04 -16.60
N VAL A 377 10.43 0.69 -15.49
CA VAL A 377 11.07 0.43 -14.20
C VAL A 377 10.74 -0.98 -13.72
N THR A 378 9.49 -1.42 -13.80
CA THR A 378 9.09 -2.76 -13.35
C THR A 378 9.72 -3.85 -14.21
N ALA A 379 9.77 -3.69 -15.54
CA ALA A 379 10.42 -4.64 -16.43
C ALA A 379 11.94 -4.73 -16.15
N GLY A 380 12.61 -3.58 -15.99
CA GLY A 380 14.04 -3.55 -15.69
C GLY A 380 14.37 -4.09 -14.30
N PHE A 381 13.56 -3.76 -13.30
CA PHE A 381 13.72 -4.25 -11.93
C PHE A 381 13.53 -5.77 -11.87
N PHE A 382 12.51 -6.32 -12.54
CA PHE A 382 12.30 -7.76 -12.62
C PHE A 382 13.45 -8.46 -13.34
N ALA A 383 13.96 -7.91 -14.44
CA ALA A 383 15.08 -8.50 -15.18
C ALA A 383 16.39 -8.56 -14.36
N GLN A 384 16.59 -7.65 -13.41
CA GLN A 384 17.80 -7.60 -12.58
C GLN A 384 17.65 -8.34 -11.25
N MET A 385 16.48 -8.25 -10.62
CA MET A 385 16.26 -8.72 -9.25
C MET A 385 15.42 -10.00 -9.20
N GLU A 386 14.82 -10.43 -10.32
CA GLU A 386 13.88 -11.57 -10.42
C GLU A 386 12.69 -11.48 -9.46
N ILE A 387 12.35 -10.26 -9.01
CA ILE A 387 11.30 -9.98 -8.03
C ILE A 387 10.20 -9.12 -8.67
N ALA A 388 8.95 -9.54 -8.54
CA ALA A 388 7.80 -8.74 -8.96
C ALA A 388 7.57 -7.54 -8.02
N VAL A 389 7.33 -6.37 -8.62
CA VAL A 389 7.10 -5.13 -7.90
C VAL A 389 5.67 -5.07 -7.35
N ARG A 390 5.52 -4.94 -6.03
CA ARG A 390 4.21 -4.75 -5.39
C ARG A 390 3.73 -3.31 -5.56
N ASP A 391 2.41 -3.12 -5.65
CA ASP A 391 1.81 -1.79 -5.92
C ASP A 391 2.07 -0.78 -4.79
N GLN A 392 2.03 -1.24 -3.54
CA GLN A 392 2.34 -0.39 -2.38
C GLN A 392 3.81 0.10 -2.41
N SER A 393 4.76 -0.82 -2.62
CA SER A 393 6.19 -0.48 -2.72
C SER A 393 6.46 0.49 -3.88
N TRP A 394 5.78 0.31 -5.02
CA TRP A 394 5.87 1.24 -6.16
C TRP A 394 5.38 2.64 -5.79
N ARG A 395 4.23 2.76 -5.12
CA ARG A 395 3.68 4.07 -4.72
C ARG A 395 4.60 4.80 -3.76
N GLU A 396 5.16 4.11 -2.78
CA GLU A 396 6.12 4.66 -1.82
C GLU A 396 7.44 5.07 -2.50
N ALA A 397 7.99 4.20 -3.36
CA ALA A 397 9.21 4.49 -4.10
C ALA A 397 9.01 5.67 -5.05
N LEU A 398 7.90 5.72 -5.79
CA LEU A 398 7.58 6.83 -6.69
C LEU A 398 7.46 8.16 -5.92
N GLY A 399 6.78 8.17 -4.77
CA GLY A 399 6.69 9.37 -3.93
C GLY A 399 8.07 9.86 -3.47
N THR A 400 8.92 8.93 -3.04
CA THR A 400 10.31 9.21 -2.64
C THR A 400 11.12 9.78 -3.80
N LEU A 401 11.08 9.12 -4.97
CA LEU A 401 11.82 9.55 -6.15
C LEU A 401 11.35 10.91 -6.68
N GLN A 402 10.05 11.21 -6.62
CA GLN A 402 9.53 12.53 -6.99
C GLN A 402 9.96 13.62 -6.01
N ALA A 403 10.07 13.30 -4.72
CA ALA A 403 10.63 14.23 -3.73
C ALA A 403 12.12 14.48 -4.01
N LEU A 404 12.90 13.42 -4.26
CA LEU A 404 14.31 13.52 -4.63
C LEU A 404 14.51 14.35 -5.90
N ALA A 405 13.69 14.11 -6.95
CA ALA A 405 13.78 14.87 -8.20
C ALA A 405 13.58 16.39 -7.99
N ARG A 406 12.70 16.78 -7.07
CA ARG A 406 12.42 18.20 -6.75
C ARG A 406 13.44 18.80 -5.79
N PHE A 407 14.02 17.99 -4.91
CA PHE A 407 14.93 18.46 -3.86
C PHE A 407 16.38 18.48 -4.31
N GLU A 408 16.84 17.42 -4.99
CA GLU A 408 18.23 17.26 -5.44
C GLU A 408 18.43 17.69 -6.90
N GLY A 409 17.39 17.63 -7.74
CA GLY A 409 17.51 17.93 -9.16
C GLY A 409 17.50 19.43 -9.45
N ASP A 410 18.34 19.91 -10.38
CA ASP A 410 18.24 21.28 -10.88
C ASP A 410 17.00 21.43 -11.78
N PRO A 411 16.25 22.56 -11.71
CA PRO A 411 15.15 22.81 -12.62
C PRO A 411 15.63 22.86 -14.07
N GLN A 412 15.08 21.99 -14.92
CA GLN A 412 15.37 21.95 -16.36
C GLN A 412 14.09 22.13 -17.18
N ASP A 413 14.16 22.93 -18.25
CA ASP A 413 13.06 22.99 -19.20
C ASP A 413 13.00 21.68 -19.99
N VAL A 414 11.87 20.98 -19.86
CA VAL A 414 11.59 19.73 -20.58
C VAL A 414 10.60 20.02 -21.69
N TYR A 415 10.97 19.68 -22.92
CA TYR A 415 10.19 19.98 -24.11
C TYR A 415 9.49 18.74 -24.65
N ILE A 416 8.33 18.90 -25.27
CA ILE A 416 7.66 17.82 -25.97
C ILE A 416 8.00 17.94 -27.45
N ARG A 417 8.76 16.98 -27.97
CA ARG A 417 9.13 16.79 -29.39
C ARG A 417 10.00 17.86 -30.04
N VAL A 418 9.79 19.15 -29.77
CA VAL A 418 10.58 20.25 -30.30
C VAL A 418 11.11 21.09 -29.16
N ALA A 419 12.43 21.24 -29.10
CA ALA A 419 13.11 22.03 -28.07
C ALA A 419 13.90 23.18 -28.70
N GLY A 420 13.92 24.33 -28.03
CA GLY A 420 14.77 25.46 -28.38
C GLY A 420 15.74 25.74 -27.25
N CYS A 421 17.05 25.61 -27.50
CA CYS A 421 18.09 25.80 -26.49
C CYS A 421 19.36 26.34 -27.15
N ASP A 422 20.01 27.32 -26.54
CA ASP A 422 21.26 27.95 -27.01
C ASP A 422 21.23 28.42 -28.48
N GLY A 423 20.10 28.97 -28.92
CA GLY A 423 19.93 29.45 -30.30
C GLY A 423 19.86 28.35 -31.36
N ARG A 424 19.66 27.09 -30.95
CA ARG A 424 19.45 25.91 -31.80
C ARG A 424 18.08 25.31 -31.53
N TYR A 425 17.54 24.62 -32.52
CA TYR A 425 16.30 23.85 -32.37
C TYR A 425 16.57 22.37 -32.50
N TRP A 426 15.84 21.56 -31.76
CA TRP A 426 15.98 20.10 -31.76
C TRP A 426 14.61 19.48 -32.01
N ILE A 427 14.54 18.53 -32.93
CA ILE A 427 13.32 17.76 -33.22
C ILE A 427 13.59 16.30 -32.87
N ASP A 428 12.91 15.80 -31.85
CA ASP A 428 12.96 14.40 -31.43
C ASP A 428 12.36 13.48 -32.51
N LEU A 429 13.10 12.42 -32.88
CA LEU A 429 12.68 11.48 -33.91
C LEU A 429 11.69 10.41 -33.39
N CYS A 430 11.48 10.34 -32.08
CA CYS A 430 10.60 9.41 -31.39
C CYS A 430 10.94 7.94 -31.68
N HIS A 431 12.21 7.62 -31.93
CA HIS A 431 12.64 6.24 -32.11
C HIS A 431 12.75 5.56 -30.74
N ALA A 432 11.99 4.46 -30.56
CA ALA A 432 12.01 3.72 -29.32
C ALA A 432 13.41 3.19 -28.99
N GLY A 433 13.83 3.35 -27.73
CA GLY A 433 15.11 2.87 -27.23
C GLY A 433 16.29 3.81 -27.46
N ASN A 434 16.08 5.00 -28.02
CA ASN A 434 17.10 6.04 -28.14
C ASN A 434 16.50 7.45 -28.03
N SER A 435 17.35 8.47 -28.05
CA SER A 435 16.94 9.88 -27.99
C SER A 435 17.43 10.65 -29.22
N HIS A 436 17.42 10.01 -30.39
CA HIS A 436 17.90 10.64 -31.60
C HIS A 436 17.05 11.87 -31.94
N ALA A 437 17.73 12.96 -32.29
CA ALA A 437 17.09 14.21 -32.62
C ALA A 437 17.74 14.85 -33.85
N VAL A 438 16.98 15.65 -34.59
CA VAL A 438 17.52 16.53 -35.62
C VAL A 438 17.90 17.85 -34.96
N GLU A 439 19.18 18.20 -34.98
CA GLU A 439 19.67 19.54 -34.67
C GLU A 439 19.44 20.44 -35.87
N LEU A 440 18.81 21.60 -35.64
CA LEU A 440 18.58 22.65 -36.59
C LEU A 440 19.35 23.90 -36.16
N THR A 441 20.18 24.40 -37.07
CA THR A 441 20.94 25.63 -36.91
C THR A 441 20.63 26.59 -38.06
N LYS A 442 21.09 27.84 -37.97
CA LYS A 442 20.94 28.82 -39.06
C LYS A 442 21.61 28.37 -40.37
N THR A 443 22.60 27.49 -40.31
CA THR A 443 23.44 27.08 -41.45
C THR A 443 23.15 25.67 -41.96
N GLY A 444 22.24 24.92 -41.34
CA GLY A 444 21.92 23.55 -41.75
C GLY A 444 21.39 22.68 -40.60
N TRP A 445 21.30 21.38 -40.88
CA TRP A 445 20.78 20.38 -39.95
C TRP A 445 21.64 19.13 -39.90
N ARG A 446 21.55 18.37 -38.81
CA ARG A 446 22.15 17.03 -38.67
C ARG A 446 21.39 16.18 -37.66
N VAL A 447 21.50 14.86 -37.76
CA VAL A 447 20.99 13.93 -36.73
C VAL A 447 22.03 13.81 -35.62
N VAL A 448 21.60 13.88 -34.37
CA VAL A 448 22.41 13.63 -33.19
C VAL A 448 21.84 12.46 -32.40
N GLU A 449 22.71 11.76 -31.68
CA GLU A 449 22.30 10.63 -30.84
C GLU A 449 21.79 11.09 -29.46
N ARG A 450 22.40 12.15 -28.91
CA ARG A 450 22.03 12.74 -27.61
C ARG A 450 21.93 14.26 -27.73
N PRO A 451 20.72 14.83 -27.85
CA PRO A 451 20.52 16.27 -27.86
C PRO A 451 20.90 16.88 -26.51
N ARG A 452 21.37 18.14 -26.53
CA ARG A 452 21.75 18.85 -25.30
C ARG A 452 20.56 19.28 -24.45
N CYS A 453 19.37 19.35 -25.03
CA CYS A 453 18.13 19.69 -24.35
C CYS A 453 17.27 18.44 -24.13
N CYS A 454 16.64 18.36 -22.96
CA CYS A 454 15.76 17.25 -22.60
C CYS A 454 14.44 17.32 -23.39
N SER A 455 14.25 16.38 -24.32
CA SER A 455 12.97 16.15 -24.99
C SER A 455 12.25 14.93 -24.39
N CYS A 456 11.02 15.13 -23.96
CA CYS A 456 10.13 14.05 -23.57
C CYS A 456 9.45 13.43 -24.79
N VAL A 457 9.51 12.11 -24.89
CA VAL A 457 8.74 11.35 -25.87
C VAL A 457 7.31 11.18 -25.35
N ALA A 458 6.36 11.95 -25.89
CA ALA A 458 4.94 11.79 -25.58
C ALA A 458 4.36 10.64 -26.41
N SER A 459 3.73 9.65 -25.77
CA SER A 459 2.83 8.70 -26.47
C SER A 459 1.48 9.38 -26.77
N PRO A 460 0.85 9.17 -27.95
CA PRO A 460 1.19 8.21 -29.00
C PRO A 460 1.84 8.92 -30.20
N CYS A 461 3.11 9.30 -30.13
CA CYS A 461 3.81 9.81 -31.30
C CYS A 461 4.37 8.66 -32.14
N SER A 462 3.90 8.53 -33.38
CA SER A 462 4.48 7.61 -34.37
C SER A 462 5.91 8.04 -34.72
N PRO A 463 6.83 7.08 -34.99
CA PRO A 463 8.15 7.38 -35.55
C PRO A 463 8.00 8.22 -36.81
N SER A 464 8.84 9.24 -36.99
CA SER A 464 8.85 9.97 -38.26
C SER A 464 9.35 9.04 -39.37
N PRO A 465 8.67 8.93 -40.52
CA PRO A 465 9.18 8.15 -41.64
C PRO A 465 10.56 8.67 -42.06
N CYS A 466 11.50 7.75 -42.25
CA CYS A 466 12.92 7.97 -42.46
C CYS A 466 13.28 9.14 -43.40
N LEU A 467 13.87 10.19 -42.82
CA LEU A 467 14.82 11.11 -43.47
C LEU A 467 16.15 10.42 -43.86
N TRP A 468 16.34 9.15 -43.48
CA TRP A 468 17.56 8.36 -43.70
C TRP A 468 17.89 8.13 -45.18
N ALA A 469 16.90 8.08 -46.08
CA ALA A 469 17.15 7.74 -47.49
C ALA A 469 17.62 8.91 -48.37
N ALA A 470 17.45 10.16 -47.94
CA ALA A 470 17.76 11.34 -48.75
C ALA A 470 19.16 11.95 -48.47
N ALA A 471 19.81 11.57 -47.37
CA ALA A 471 21.08 12.18 -46.95
C ALA A 471 22.34 11.47 -47.48
N ALA A 472 22.21 10.31 -48.14
CA ALA A 472 23.35 9.53 -48.61
C ALA A 472 23.91 9.97 -49.98
N SER A 473 23.34 10.98 -50.64
CA SER A 473 23.80 11.37 -51.97
C SER A 473 23.50 12.83 -52.31
N ARG A 474 24.33 13.77 -51.82
CA ARG A 474 24.84 14.95 -52.56
C ARG A 474 25.69 15.86 -51.66
N PRO A 475 26.91 16.26 -52.09
CA PRO A 475 27.63 17.36 -51.46
C PRO A 475 26.96 18.71 -51.78
N CYS A 476 27.06 19.66 -50.84
CA CYS A 476 26.69 21.05 -51.06
C CYS A 476 27.51 21.67 -52.20
N GLY A 477 26.82 22.28 -53.16
CA GLY A 477 27.45 23.11 -54.18
C GLY A 477 26.64 23.13 -55.46
N GLU A 478 25.64 24.03 -55.52
CA GLU A 478 25.28 24.83 -56.70
C GLU A 478 23.94 25.52 -56.44
N SER A 479 24.00 26.85 -56.45
CA SER A 479 22.84 27.74 -56.47
C SER A 479 22.28 27.84 -57.89
N PRO A 480 20.97 27.65 -58.12
CA PRO A 480 20.31 28.21 -59.28
C PRO A 480 19.46 29.42 -58.87
N THR A 481 19.84 30.55 -59.44
CA THR A 481 19.10 31.81 -59.54
C THR A 481 17.72 31.62 -60.20
N SER A 482 16.62 31.99 -59.53
CA SER A 482 15.40 32.58 -60.13
C SER A 482 14.31 32.85 -59.05
N PRO A 483 13.60 34.00 -59.07
CA PRO A 483 12.61 34.35 -58.06
C PRO A 483 11.21 33.98 -58.53
N SER A 484 10.67 32.84 -58.07
CA SER A 484 9.23 32.56 -57.94
C SER A 484 9.02 31.06 -57.77
N SER A 485 8.89 30.62 -56.53
CA SER A 485 8.08 29.46 -56.19
C SER A 485 7.97 29.37 -54.69
N ASN A 486 6.75 29.55 -54.18
CA ASN A 486 6.38 29.11 -52.86
C ASN A 486 6.68 27.60 -52.76
N VAL A 487 7.72 27.22 -52.02
CA VAL A 487 7.93 25.83 -51.62
C VAL A 487 6.94 25.53 -50.49
N CYS A 488 5.73 25.19 -50.89
CA CYS A 488 4.73 24.57 -50.04
C CYS A 488 5.13 23.11 -49.85
N TRP A 489 5.45 22.71 -48.62
CA TRP A 489 5.70 21.31 -48.29
C TRP A 489 4.37 20.55 -48.26
N CYS A 490 3.92 20.08 -49.43
CA CYS A 490 2.83 19.11 -49.55
C CYS A 490 3.34 17.71 -49.17
N TRP A 491 2.74 17.12 -48.14
CA TRP A 491 2.86 15.70 -47.80
C TRP A 491 2.03 14.83 -48.80
N PRO A 492 2.60 13.79 -49.44
CA PRO A 492 1.81 12.87 -50.25
C PRO A 492 1.12 11.79 -49.38
N GLY A 493 -0.21 11.94 -49.24
CA GLY A 493 -1.19 10.88 -49.50
C GLY A 493 -1.48 9.82 -48.42
N TRP A 494 -2.50 10.09 -47.60
CA TRP A 494 -3.61 9.12 -47.44
C TRP A 494 -4.73 9.56 -48.38
N TRP A 495 -4.91 8.84 -49.49
CA TRP A 495 -6.19 8.74 -50.22
C TRP A 495 -6.68 7.31 -49.93
N THR A 496 -7.96 7.04 -49.63
CA THR A 496 -9.09 7.18 -50.57
C THR A 496 -10.46 7.19 -49.87
N HIS A 497 -11.43 7.85 -50.52
CA HIS A 497 -12.90 7.75 -50.39
C HIS A 497 -13.60 8.43 -49.18
N CYS A 498 -14.05 9.67 -49.38
CA CYS A 498 -15.47 9.97 -49.61
C CYS A 498 -15.64 11.47 -49.89
N ALA A 499 -15.99 11.79 -51.14
CA ALA A 499 -16.37 13.13 -51.55
C ALA A 499 -17.87 13.37 -51.30
N LEU A 500 -18.19 14.62 -50.94
CA LEU A 500 -19.51 15.30 -51.03
C LEU A 500 -20.56 14.86 -49.97
N THR A 501 -20.88 15.68 -48.96
CA THR A 501 -21.84 16.79 -49.09
C THR A 501 -21.79 17.77 -47.88
N HIS A 502 -21.78 19.07 -48.19
CA HIS A 502 -22.03 20.29 -47.37
C HIS A 502 -21.16 20.68 -46.15
N PRO A 503 -20.88 22.00 -45.96
CA PRO A 503 -19.99 22.53 -44.92
C PRO A 503 -20.74 22.88 -43.61
N SER A 504 -20.09 22.74 -42.46
CA SER A 504 -20.55 23.29 -41.18
C SER A 504 -19.53 24.30 -40.61
N PRO A 505 -19.94 25.52 -40.22
CA PRO A 505 -19.05 26.60 -39.80
C PRO A 505 -18.78 26.53 -38.29
N ALA A 506 -17.80 25.72 -37.87
CA ALA A 506 -17.36 25.70 -36.46
C ALA A 506 -15.85 25.93 -36.27
N TRP A 507 -15.08 26.04 -37.36
CA TRP A 507 -13.62 26.11 -37.31
C TRP A 507 -13.03 27.52 -37.43
N SER A 508 -13.84 28.53 -37.81
CA SER A 508 -13.37 29.91 -37.97
C SER A 508 -13.19 30.70 -36.66
N TRP A 509 -13.66 30.16 -35.52
CA TRP A 509 -13.59 30.86 -34.22
C TRP A 509 -12.29 30.58 -33.44
N TRP A 510 -11.67 29.41 -33.60
CA TRP A 510 -10.47 29.03 -32.84
C TRP A 510 -9.17 29.62 -33.41
N ALA A 511 -9.05 29.77 -34.74
CA ALA A 511 -7.84 30.28 -35.38
C ALA A 511 -7.58 31.77 -35.07
N ASN A 512 -8.63 32.58 -34.89
CA ASN A 512 -8.48 34.03 -34.69
C ASN A 512 -8.11 34.44 -33.26
N LYS A 513 -8.25 33.57 -32.25
CA LYS A 513 -7.91 33.92 -30.85
C LYS A 513 -6.43 33.69 -30.49
N ALA A 514 -5.73 32.83 -31.25
CA ALA A 514 -4.32 32.54 -31.02
C ALA A 514 -3.39 33.63 -31.58
N ALA A 515 -3.82 34.37 -32.61
CA ALA A 515 -3.02 35.44 -33.22
C ALA A 515 -3.03 36.78 -32.42
N ALA A 516 -3.93 36.95 -31.45
CA ALA A 516 -4.15 38.23 -30.77
C ALA A 516 -3.40 38.40 -29.42
N ARG A 517 -2.45 37.52 -29.07
CA ARG A 517 -1.71 37.60 -27.77
C ARG A 517 -0.18 37.60 -27.87
N ALA A 518 0.39 37.76 -29.06
CA ALA A 518 1.82 38.00 -29.19
C ALA A 518 2.11 39.51 -29.05
N PRO A 519 3.00 39.95 -28.12
CA PRO A 519 3.43 41.34 -28.07
C PRO A 519 4.31 41.67 -29.29
N PRO A 520 4.22 42.88 -29.87
CA PRO A 520 5.02 43.23 -31.04
C PRO A 520 6.50 43.44 -30.65
N LEU A 521 7.39 42.85 -31.45
CA LEU A 521 8.83 43.11 -31.42
C LEU A 521 9.10 44.55 -31.89
N LYS A 522 9.77 45.36 -31.06
CA LYS A 522 10.31 46.66 -31.48
C LYS A 522 11.51 46.46 -32.42
N PRO A 523 11.65 47.23 -33.52
CA PRO A 523 12.87 47.23 -34.32
C PRO A 523 14.00 47.96 -33.58
N CYS A 524 15.21 47.41 -33.60
CA CYS A 524 16.42 48.15 -33.25
C CYS A 524 16.64 49.30 -34.25
N ALA A 525 16.90 50.49 -33.74
CA ALA A 525 17.49 51.58 -34.52
C ALA A 525 19.03 51.49 -34.46
N ALA A 526 19.64 52.01 -35.53
CA ALA A 526 21.02 51.88 -36.02
C ALA A 526 22.16 51.92 -34.99
#